data_AF-A0A2E0RUI6-F1
#
_entry.id   AF-A0A2E0RUI6-F1
#
_cell.length_a   1.000
_cell.length_b   1.000
_cell.length_c   1.000
_cell.angle_alpha   90.00
_cell.angle_beta   90.00
_cell.angle_gamma   90.00
#
_symmetry.space_group_name_H-M   'P 1'
#
loop_
_entity.id
_entity.type
_entity.pdbx_description
1 polymer ?
#
loop_
_entity_poly.entity_id
_entity_poly.type
_entity_poly.pdbx_seq_one_letter_code
_entity_poly.pdbx_strand_id
1 'polypeptide(L)' 'MTATITRADVVGGHDGRAEIEIELTYDNGGTSTISLDEEACITSLDRAGIGSIDDLVGRPWHVVLPALTNPST' A
#
# COMPACT_ATOMS: atom_id res chain seq x y z
N MET A 1 -2.36 -10.47 12.83
CA MET A 1 -0.93 -10.21 12.54
C MET A 1 -0.75 -8.72 12.30
N THR A 2 0.12 -8.08 13.06
CA THR A 2 0.46 -6.66 12.96
C THR A 2 1.67 -6.52 12.03
N ALA A 3 1.44 -5.98 10.83
CA ALA A 3 2.49 -5.61 9.91
C ALA A 3 2.50 -4.08 9.77
N THR A 4 3.68 -3.50 9.75
CA THR A 4 3.87 -2.05 9.63
C THR A 4 4.49 -1.77 8.27
N ILE A 5 4.00 -0.74 7.61
CA ILE A 5 4.56 -0.29 6.34
C ILE A 5 5.91 0.37 6.63
N THR A 6 7.00 -0.19 6.11
CA THR A 6 8.36 0.35 6.26
C THR A 6 8.80 1.14 5.06
N ARG A 7 8.16 0.95 3.91
CA ARG A 7 8.48 1.64 2.66
C ARG A 7 7.24 1.75 1.77
N ALA A 8 7.15 2.84 1.03
CA ALA A 8 6.12 3.05 0.01
C ALA A 8 6.73 3.83 -1.17
N ASP A 9 6.66 3.25 -2.37
CA ASP A 9 7.21 3.82 -3.60
C ASP A 9 6.21 3.71 -4.74
N VAL A 10 6.22 4.69 -5.65
CA VAL A 10 5.48 4.60 -6.92
C VAL A 10 6.36 3.93 -7.96
N VAL A 11 5.87 2.85 -8.54
CA VAL A 11 6.55 2.06 -9.55
C VAL A 11 5.74 2.06 -10.85
N GLY A 12 6.43 1.77 -11.96
CA GLY A 12 5.76 1.53 -13.24
C GLY A 12 5.11 0.15 -13.22
N GLY A 13 3.78 0.13 -13.25
CA GLY A 13 2.97 -1.06 -13.24
C GLY A 13 3.06 -1.86 -14.54
N HIS A 14 2.70 -3.14 -14.46
CA HIS A 14 2.82 -4.07 -15.59
C HIS A 14 1.93 -3.71 -16.79
N ASP A 15 0.82 -3.00 -16.56
CA ASP A 15 -0.10 -2.52 -17.61
C ASP A 15 0.31 -1.15 -18.18
N GLY A 16 1.43 -0.57 -17.72
CA GLY A 16 1.87 0.78 -18.06
C GLY A 16 1.19 1.89 -17.25
N ARG A 17 0.44 1.53 -16.21
CA ARG A 17 -0.14 2.45 -15.21
C ARG A 17 0.81 2.62 -14.03
N ALA A 18 0.60 3.66 -13.22
CA ALA A 18 1.34 3.76 -11.97
C ALA A 18 0.83 2.68 -11.00
N GLU A 19 1.75 2.09 -10.24
CA GLU A 19 1.44 1.20 -9.13
C GLU A 19 2.17 1.69 -7.90
N ILE A 20 1.65 1.34 -6.72
CA ILE A 20 2.27 1.70 -5.45
C ILE A 20 2.78 0.41 -4.82
N GLU A 21 4.10 0.30 -4.72
CA GLU A 21 4.76 -0.80 -4.05
C GLU A 21 5.00 -0.42 -2.58
N ILE A 22 4.48 -1.23 -1.67
CA ILE A 22 4.73 -1.08 -0.24
C ILE A 22 5.49 -2.26 0.31
N GLU A 23 6.44 -1.96 1.20
CA GLU A 23 7.13 -2.97 2.00
C GLU A 23 6.51 -3.02 3.39
N LEU A 24 6.18 -4.22 3.82
CA LEU A 24 5.66 -4.54 5.13
C LEU A 24 6.75 -5.23 5.93
N THR A 25 6.92 -4.80 7.19
CA THR A 25 7.69 -5.53 8.18
C THR A 25 6.77 -6.07 9.26
N TYR A 26 6.90 -7.37 9.53
CA TYR A 26 6.19 -8.08 10.58
C TYR A 26 7.01 -8.07 11.87
N ASP A 27 6.34 -8.26 13.01
CA ASP A 27 6.98 -8.27 14.33
C ASP A 27 8.07 -9.36 14.49
N ASN A 28 7.95 -10.46 13.74
CA ASN A 28 8.94 -11.52 13.69
C ASN A 28 10.18 -11.18 12.82
N GLY A 29 10.28 -9.95 12.31
CA GLY A 29 11.34 -9.52 11.40
C GLY A 29 11.18 -10.00 9.96
N GLY A 30 10.07 -10.66 9.63
CA GLY A 30 9.74 -10.99 8.24
C GLY A 30 9.40 -9.71 7.46
N THR A 31 9.75 -9.69 6.18
CA THR A 31 9.33 -8.63 5.27
C THR A 31 8.47 -9.17 4.14
N SER A 32 7.59 -8.35 3.59
CA SER A 32 6.81 -8.69 2.40
C SER A 32 6.51 -7.45 1.59
N THR A 33 6.58 -7.59 0.28
CA THR A 33 6.32 -6.52 -0.67
C THR A 33 4.96 -6.75 -1.33
N ILE A 34 4.15 -5.69 -1.42
CA ILE A 34 2.83 -5.72 -2.01
C ILE A 34 2.70 -4.58 -3.02
N SER A 35 2.24 -4.91 -4.23
CA SER A 35 1.90 -3.97 -5.29
C SER A 35 0.42 -3.61 -5.18
N LEU A 36 0.11 -2.32 -5.21
CA LEU A 36 -1.24 -1.78 -5.19
C LEU A 36 -1.52 -1.03 -6.49
N ASP A 37 -2.69 -1.27 -7.05
CA ASP A 37 -3.19 -0.50 -8.18
C ASP A 37 -3.40 0.97 -7.78
N GLU A 38 -3.11 1.91 -8.68
CA GLU A 38 -3.19 3.35 -8.41
C GLU A 38 -4.58 3.76 -7.88
N GLU A 39 -5.65 3.35 -8.57
CA GLU A 39 -7.02 3.77 -8.23
C GLU A 39 -7.44 3.25 -6.85
N ALA A 40 -7.11 1.98 -6.58
CA ALA A 40 -7.43 1.30 -5.34
C ALA A 40 -6.65 1.89 -4.16
N CYS A 41 -5.38 2.24 -4.40
CA CYS A 41 -4.52 2.88 -3.42
C CYS A 41 -5.00 4.31 -3.11
N ILE A 42 -5.25 5.15 -4.13
CA ILE A 42 -5.79 6.51 -3.94
C ILE A 42 -7.09 6.46 -3.13
N THR A 43 -8.01 5.55 -3.45
CA THR A 43 -9.26 5.39 -2.70
C THR A 43 -9.01 5.00 -1.23
N SER A 44 -8.01 4.18 -0.96
CA SER A 44 -7.65 3.78 0.40
C SER A 44 -6.99 4.91 1.18
N LEU A 45 -6.12 5.69 0.53
CA LEU A 45 -5.49 6.88 1.08
C LEU A 45 -6.53 7.95 1.44
N ASP A 46 -7.46 8.24 0.52
CA ASP A 46 -8.56 9.19 0.72
C ASP A 46 -9.41 8.79 1.94
N ARG A 47 -9.81 7.52 2.02
CA ARG A 47 -10.57 6.98 3.18
C ARG A 47 -9.79 7.06 4.49
N ALA A 48 -8.48 6.95 4.43
CA ALA A 48 -7.59 7.04 5.58
C ALA A 48 -7.15 8.47 5.91
N GLY A 49 -7.60 9.46 5.14
CA GLY A 49 -7.22 10.87 5.28
C GLY A 49 -5.75 11.15 4.95
N ILE A 50 -5.11 10.30 4.14
CA ILE A 50 -3.70 10.42 3.78
C ILE A 50 -3.56 11.20 2.47
N GLY A 51 -2.75 12.26 2.49
CA GLY A 51 -2.45 13.05 1.30
C GLY A 51 -1.24 12.57 0.49
N SER A 52 -0.43 11.63 0.99
CA SER A 52 0.81 11.19 0.33
C SER A 52 1.24 9.80 0.77
N ILE A 53 1.84 9.03 -0.15
CA ILE A 53 2.33 7.67 0.15
C ILE A 53 3.40 7.63 1.25
N ASP A 54 4.16 8.71 1.44
CA ASP A 54 5.16 8.83 2.50
C ASP A 54 4.53 8.71 3.89
N ASP A 55 3.30 9.21 4.04
CA ASP A 55 2.52 9.15 5.28
C ASP A 55 2.03 7.72 5.59
N LEU A 56 2.15 6.77 4.64
CA LEU A 56 1.93 5.35 4.92
C LEU A 56 3.06 4.76 5.76
N VAL A 57 4.28 5.28 5.67
CA VAL A 57 5.43 4.72 6.40
C VAL A 57 5.20 4.89 7.90
N GLY A 58 5.34 3.79 8.64
CA GLY A 58 5.04 3.71 10.07
C GLY A 58 3.57 3.42 10.40
N ARG A 59 2.68 3.40 9.40
CA ARG A 59 1.27 3.02 9.60
C ARG A 59 1.08 1.51 9.50
N PRO A 60 0.03 0.96 10.13
CA PRO A 60 -0.31 -0.45 9.98
C PRO A 60 -0.81 -0.73 8.55
N TRP A 61 -0.44 -1.89 8.01
CA TRP A 61 -0.81 -2.33 6.66
C TRP A 61 -2.33 -2.36 6.39
N HIS A 62 -3.16 -2.44 7.44
CA HIS A 62 -4.61 -2.47 7.29
C HIS A 62 -5.19 -1.22 6.62
N VAL A 63 -4.43 -0.13 6.58
CA VAL A 63 -4.82 1.13 5.94
C VAL A 63 -5.02 0.93 4.43
N VAL A 64 -4.25 0.03 3.82
CA VAL A 64 -4.33 -0.28 2.38
C VAL A 64 -5.12 -1.55 2.07
N LEU A 65 -5.70 -2.23 3.07
CA LEU A 65 -6.57 -3.40 2.86
C LEU A 65 -7.73 -3.17 1.87
N PRO A 66 -8.41 -2.00 1.87
CA PRO A 66 -9.47 -1.75 0.91
C PRO A 66 -8.96 -1.81 -0.54
N ALA A 67 -7.71 -1.43 -0.79
CA ALA A 67 -7.10 -1.51 -2.11
C ALA A 67 -6.89 -2.95 -2.59
N LEU A 68 -6.65 -3.88 -1.66
CA LEU A 68 -6.42 -5.30 -1.97
C LEU A 68 -7.72 -6.09 -2.18
N THR A 69 -8.84 -5.58 -1.66
CA THR A 69 -10.13 -6.29 -1.69
C THR A 69 -10.97 -5.94 -2.93
N ASN A 70 -10.68 -4.82 -3.58
CA ASN A 70 -11.30 -4.41 -4.83
C ASN A 70 -10.32 -4.56 -5.99
N PRO A 71 -10.20 -5.74 -6.62
CA PRO A 71 -9.70 -5.79 -7.98
C PRO A 71 -10.69 -5.00 -8.84
N SER A 72 -10.21 -3.95 -9.50
CA SER A 72 -10.98 -3.11 -10.42
C SER A 72 -11.93 -3.96 -11.27
N THR A 73 -13.24 -3.75 -11.10
CA THR A 73 -14.30 -4.44 -11.87
C THR A 73 -14.54 -3.74 -13.18
#